data_AF-Q93QY6-F1
#
_entry.id   AF-Q93QY6-F1
#
_cell.length_a   1.000
_cell.length_b   1.000
_cell.length_c   1.000
_cell.angle_alpha   90.00
_cell.angle_beta   90.00
_cell.angle_gamma   90.00
#
_symmetry.space_group_name_H-M   'P 1'
#
loop_
_entity.id
_entity.type
_entity.pdbx_description
1 polymer ?
#
loop_
_entity_poly.entity_id
_entity_poly.type
_entity_poly.pdbx_seq_one_letter_code
_entity_poly.pdbx_strand_id
1 'polypeptide(L)'
;YLGPTIAISPAIVIAAITSPWMLLKLAVVWTLVQFVEGHFISPNIMGKTLKIHPLTIIFILLCAGKLLGIVGVILGIPGYAILKVLVTHLFQLFKRRYNRFYGNDVGEYDIKESNKIVE
;
A
#
# COMPACT_ATOMS: atom_id res chain seq x y z
N TYR A 1 -1.29 8.13 10.25
CA TYR A 1 -0.85 7.58 11.56
C TYR A 1 -1.19 8.55 12.69
N LEU A 2 -2.48 8.78 12.97
CA LEU A 2 -2.87 9.66 14.08
C LEU A 2 -2.79 8.95 15.45
N GLY A 3 -2.90 7.62 15.47
CA GLY A 3 -2.85 6.82 16.70
C GLY A 3 -1.56 7.01 17.50
N PRO A 4 -0.37 6.77 16.92
CA PRO A 4 0.89 6.94 17.63
C PRO A 4 1.10 8.38 18.12
N THR A 5 0.78 9.39 17.29
CA THR A 5 0.91 10.81 17.67
C THR A 5 -0.01 11.23 18.81
N ILE A 6 -1.25 10.71 18.84
CA ILE A 6 -2.18 10.96 19.94
C ILE A 6 -1.72 10.24 21.20
N ALA A 7 -1.21 9.01 21.08
CA ALA A 7 -0.73 8.22 22.20
C ALA A 7 0.51 8.84 22.89
N ILE A 8 1.44 9.41 22.13
CA ILE A 8 2.65 10.03 22.70
C ILE A 8 2.42 11.44 23.26
N SER A 9 1.35 12.13 22.85
CA SER A 9 1.04 13.50 23.27
C SER A 9 1.07 13.71 24.80
N PRO A 10 0.37 12.90 25.64
CA PRO A 10 0.47 13.04 27.09
C PRO A 10 1.87 12.69 27.63
N ALA A 11 2.57 11.73 27.03
CA ALA A 11 3.92 11.34 27.46
C ALA A 11 4.94 12.47 27.26
N ILE A 12 4.82 13.24 26.18
CA ILE A 12 5.66 14.42 25.93
C ILE A 12 5.43 15.49 27.00
N VAL A 13 4.17 15.76 27.36
CA VAL A 13 3.83 16.74 28.40
C VAL A 13 4.44 16.33 29.75
N ILE A 14 4.27 15.07 30.15
CA ILE A 14 4.83 14.55 31.41
C ILE A 14 6.36 14.59 31.40
N ALA A 15 6.99 14.19 30.30
CA ALA A 15 8.45 14.19 30.19
C ALA A 15 9.04 15.62 30.21
N ALA A 16 8.37 16.58 29.57
CA ALA A 16 8.76 17.99 29.58
C ALA A 16 8.72 18.61 30.98
N ILE A 17 7.67 18.29 31.76
CA ILE A 17 7.50 18.79 33.13
C ILE A 17 8.51 18.12 34.08
N THR A 18 8.81 16.84 33.87
CA THR A 18 9.67 16.08 34.79
C THR A 18 11.13 16.51 34.72
N SER A 19 11.72 16.54 33.53
CA SER A 19 13.12 16.96 33.34
C SER A 19 13.48 16.99 31.84
N PRO A 20 14.33 17.93 31.38
CA PRO A 20 14.91 17.90 30.04
C PRO A 20 15.60 16.57 29.68
N TRP A 21 16.18 15.89 30.67
CA TRP A 21 16.84 14.60 30.46
C TRP A 21 15.85 13.46 30.19
N MET A 22 14.65 13.53 30.78
CA MET A 22 13.59 12.56 30.53
C MET A 22 12.96 12.77 29.16
N LEU A 23 12.81 14.03 28.73
CA LEU A 23 12.36 14.37 27.38
C LEU A 23 13.32 13.84 26.30
N LEU A 24 14.64 13.97 26.53
CA LEU A 24 15.65 13.41 25.62
C LEU A 24 15.53 11.88 25.50
N LYS A 25 15.38 11.17 26.62
CA LYS A 25 15.18 9.71 26.62
C LYS A 25 13.92 9.30 25.85
N LEU A 26 12.81 10.02 26.07
CA LEU A 26 11.57 9.79 25.33
C LEU A 26 11.77 10.00 23.82
N ALA A 27 12.44 11.07 23.42
CA ALA A 27 12.70 11.36 22.01
C ALA A 27 13.51 10.24 21.34
N VAL A 28 14.58 9.76 21.99
CA VAL A 28 15.42 8.66 21.46
C VAL A 28 14.60 7.37 21.28
N VAL A 29 13.84 6.97 22.31
CA VAL A 29 13.01 5.75 22.24
C VAL A 29 11.93 5.90 21.18
N TRP A 30 11.27 7.05 21.12
CA TRP A 30 10.22 7.32 20.14
C TRP A 30 10.74 7.24 18.71
N THR A 31 11.88 7.88 18.42
CA THR A 31 12.50 7.84 17.09
C THR A 31 12.86 6.41 16.71
N LEU A 32 13.42 5.62 17.63
CA LEU A 32 13.73 4.21 17.37
C LEU A 32 12.47 3.40 17.04
N VAL A 33 11.41 3.54 17.84
CA VAL A 33 10.14 2.85 17.60
C VAL A 33 9.54 3.26 16.26
N GLN A 34 9.47 4.55 15.96
CA GLN A 34 8.94 5.05 14.68
C GLN A 34 9.79 4.61 13.48
N PHE A 35 11.11 4.53 13.65
CA PHE A 35 11.99 4.04 12.61
C PHE A 35 11.72 2.55 12.30
N VAL A 36 11.61 1.71 13.33
CA VAL A 36 11.29 0.29 13.19
C VAL A 36 9.87 0.11 12.64
N GLU A 37 8.91 0.91 13.12
CA GLU A 37 7.54 0.88 12.65
C GLU A 37 7.46 1.20 11.15
N GLY A 38 8.07 2.30 10.72
CA GLY A 38 8.04 2.74 9.34
C GLY A 38 8.79 1.82 8.37
N HIS A 39 9.94 1.27 8.77
CA HIS A 39 10.84 0.56 7.84
C HIS A 39 10.73 -0.97 7.90
N PHE A 40 10.29 -1.56 9.00
CA PHE A 40 10.22 -3.02 9.15
C PHE A 40 8.78 -3.49 9.30
N ILE A 41 8.04 -2.88 10.23
CA ILE A 41 6.70 -3.34 10.59
C ILE A 41 5.71 -2.97 9.50
N SER A 42 5.71 -1.71 9.05
CA SER A 42 4.82 -1.22 8.00
C SER A 42 4.94 -2.01 6.69
N PRO A 43 6.14 -2.26 6.10
CA PRO A 43 6.22 -3.06 4.88
C PRO A 43 5.88 -4.54 5.08
N ASN A 44 6.19 -5.11 6.26
CA ASN A 44 5.86 -6.51 6.53
C ASN A 44 4.35 -6.72 6.71
N ILE A 45 3.65 -5.73 7.27
CA ILE A 45 2.19 -5.77 7.46
C ILE A 45 1.44 -5.38 6.18
N MET A 46 1.89 -4.35 5.47
CA MET A 46 1.17 -3.81 4.30
C MET A 46 1.23 -4.71 3.07
N GLY A 47 2.14 -5.69 3.05
CA GLY A 47 2.21 -6.67 1.97
C GLY A 47 2.67 -6.07 0.63
N LYS A 48 3.08 -6.97 -0.27
CA LYS A 48 3.80 -6.71 -1.51
C LYS A 48 3.23 -5.53 -2.32
N THR A 49 4.08 -4.54 -2.60
CA THR A 49 3.82 -3.39 -3.48
C THR A 49 3.19 -3.82 -4.80
N LEU A 50 2.29 -2.98 -5.33
CA LEU A 50 1.79 -3.07 -6.70
C LEU A 50 2.98 -3.19 -7.66
N LYS A 51 3.28 -4.41 -8.13
CA LYS A 51 4.35 -4.70 -9.09
C LYS A 51 4.04 -4.00 -10.41
N ILE A 52 4.46 -2.75 -10.55
CA ILE A 52 4.26 -1.90 -11.72
C ILE A 52 5.64 -1.61 -12.28
N HIS A 53 5.83 -1.81 -13.57
CA HIS A 53 7.13 -1.53 -14.21
C HIS A 53 7.38 -0.02 -14.25
N PRO A 54 8.60 0.47 -13.97
CA PRO A 54 8.92 1.90 -14.02
C PRO A 54 8.53 2.57 -15.35
N LEU A 55 8.67 1.84 -16.46
CA LEU A 55 8.31 2.33 -17.80
C LEU A 55 6.81 2.65 -17.93
N THR A 56 5.92 1.88 -17.30
CA THR A 56 4.48 2.18 -17.36
C THR A 56 4.15 3.47 -16.61
N ILE A 57 4.85 3.75 -15.51
CA ILE A 57 4.67 4.99 -14.75
C ILE A 57 5.03 6.19 -15.61
N ILE A 58 6.19 6.15 -16.28
CA ILE A 58 6.63 7.21 -17.20
C ILE A 58 5.58 7.43 -18.30
N PHE A 59 5.11 6.35 -18.93
CA PHE A 59 4.09 6.44 -19.99
C PHE A 59 2.79 7.10 -19.48
N ILE A 60 2.30 6.67 -18.30
CA ILE A 60 1.10 7.24 -17.68
C ILE A 60 1.29 8.73 -17.39
N LEU A 61 2.44 9.14 -16.84
CA LEU A 61 2.70 10.55 -16.52
C LEU A 61 2.74 11.41 -17.78
N LEU A 62 3.37 10.93 -18.86
CA LEU A 62 3.43 11.64 -20.13
C LEU A 62 2.03 11.79 -20.75
N CYS A 63 1.27 10.70 -20.80
CA CYS A 63 -0.10 10.71 -21.32
C CYS A 63 -1.03 11.59 -20.46
N ALA A 64 -1.06 11.37 -19.16
CA ALA A 64 -1.95 12.11 -18.26
C ALA A 64 -1.56 13.59 -18.16
N GLY A 65 -0.25 13.89 -18.16
CA GLY A 65 0.25 15.26 -18.21
C GLY A 65 -0.13 15.99 -19.50
N LYS A 66 -0.13 15.31 -20.65
CA LYS A 66 -0.62 15.89 -21.91
C LYS A 66 -2.14 16.09 -21.94
N LEU A 67 -2.92 15.18 -21.34
CA LEU A 67 -4.39 15.21 -21.40
C LEU A 67 -5.01 16.20 -20.39
N LEU A 68 -4.51 16.22 -19.15
CA LEU A 68 -5.13 16.94 -18.03
C LEU A 68 -4.13 17.87 -17.31
N GLY A 69 -2.92 18.06 -17.86
CA GLY A 69 -1.89 18.91 -17.26
C GLY A 69 -1.40 18.38 -15.91
N ILE A 70 -1.14 19.29 -14.97
CA ILE A 70 -0.69 18.98 -13.60
C ILE A 70 -1.67 18.05 -12.86
N VAL A 71 -2.98 18.26 -13.06
CA VAL A 71 -4.01 17.42 -12.42
C VAL A 71 -3.90 15.98 -12.92
N GLY A 72 -3.62 15.80 -14.21
CA GLY A 72 -3.37 14.49 -14.81
C GLY A 72 -2.15 13.79 -14.24
N VAL A 73 -1.06 14.52 -14.00
CA VAL A 73 0.15 13.95 -13.37
C VAL A 73 -0.13 13.46 -11.95
N ILE A 74 -0.88 14.24 -11.16
CA ILE A 74 -1.23 13.87 -9.77
C ILE A 74 -2.15 12.64 -9.76
N LEU A 75 -3.16 12.61 -10.64
CA LEU A 75 -4.16 11.54 -10.67
C LEU A 75 -3.76 10.32 -11.51
N GLY A 76 -2.73 10.43 -12.36
CA GLY A 76 -2.37 9.39 -13.31
C GLY A 76 -1.98 8.08 -12.63
N ILE A 77 -1.09 8.14 -11.64
CA ILE A 77 -0.64 6.96 -10.89
C ILE A 77 -1.80 6.31 -10.10
N PRO A 78 -2.54 7.03 -9.23
CA PRO A 78 -3.64 6.41 -8.48
C PRO A 78 -4.77 5.92 -9.40
N GLY A 79 -5.08 6.65 -10.47
CA GLY A 79 -6.07 6.23 -11.46
C GLY A 79 -5.69 4.93 -12.17
N TYR A 80 -4.43 4.80 -12.61
CA TYR A 80 -3.93 3.55 -13.18
C TYR A 80 -3.95 2.39 -12.19
N ALA A 81 -3.58 2.62 -10.93
CA ALA A 81 -3.62 1.60 -9.89
C ALA A 81 -5.03 1.04 -9.71
N ILE A 82 -6.04 1.91 -9.63
CA ILE A 82 -7.45 1.51 -9.53
C ILE A 82 -7.87 0.71 -10.77
N LEU A 83 -7.57 1.21 -11.98
CA LEU A 83 -7.92 0.53 -13.22
C LEU A 83 -7.29 -0.88 -13.31
N LYS A 84 -6.01 -1.00 -12.95
CA LYS A 84 -5.29 -2.27 -12.95
C LYS A 84 -5.94 -3.28 -12.00
N VAL A 85 -6.32 -2.84 -10.79
CA VAL A 85 -7.00 -3.70 -9.81
C VAL A 85 -8.36 -4.14 -10.35
N LEU A 86 -9.15 -3.22 -10.91
CA LEU A 86 -10.46 -3.54 -11.50
C LEU A 86 -10.35 -4.57 -12.63
N VAL A 87 -9.45 -4.36 -13.59
CA VAL A 87 -9.25 -5.28 -14.73
C VAL A 87 -8.78 -6.65 -14.24
N THR A 88 -7.82 -6.68 -13.30
CA THR A 88 -7.30 -7.94 -12.76
C THR A 88 -8.39 -8.72 -12.02
N HIS A 89 -9.16 -8.02 -11.18
CA HIS A 89 -10.25 -8.62 -10.43
C HIS A 89 -11.37 -9.13 -11.35
N LEU A 90 -11.74 -8.34 -12.36
CA LEU A 90 -12.74 -8.75 -13.35
C LEU A 90 -12.28 -10.00 -14.13
N PHE A 91 -11.02 -10.04 -14.56
CA PHE A 91 -10.46 -11.18 -15.27
C PHE A 91 -10.42 -12.45 -14.40
N GLN A 92 -10.15 -12.31 -13.09
CA GLN A 92 -10.25 -13.41 -12.14
C GLN A 92 -11.69 -13.92 -12.00
N LEU A 93 -12.68 -13.02 -11.95
CA LEU A 93 -14.09 -13.42 -11.92
C LEU A 93 -14.51 -14.17 -13.18
N PHE A 94 -14.04 -13.72 -14.36
CA PHE A 94 -14.28 -14.44 -15.61
C PHE A 94 -13.67 -15.84 -15.61
N LYS A 95 -12.43 -16.00 -15.14
CA LYS A 95 -11.80 -17.32 -14.99
C LYS A 95 -12.56 -18.23 -14.03
N ARG A 96 -13.01 -17.70 -12.88
CA ARG A 96 -13.86 -18.44 -11.92
C ARG A 96 -15.17 -18.90 -12.55
N ARG A 97 -15.80 -18.02 -13.34
CA ARG A 97 -17.03 -18.35 -14.08
C ARG A 97 -16.76 -19.47 -15.08
N TYR A 98 -15.67 -19.40 -15.85
CA TYR A 98 -15.33 -20.39 -16.85
C TYR A 98 -15.07 -21.79 -16.25
N ASN A 99 -14.21 -21.89 -15.22
CA ASN A 99 -13.91 -23.17 -14.58
C ASN A 99 -15.17 -23.85 -14.02
N ARG A 100 -16.13 -23.07 -13.51
CA ARG A 100 -17.39 -23.64 -12.98
C ARG A 100 -18.23 -24.37 -14.03
N PHE A 101 -18.15 -23.99 -15.30
CA PHE A 101 -18.98 -24.60 -16.35
C PHE A 101 -18.21 -25.55 -17.27
N TYR A 102 -16.92 -25.29 -17.52
CA TYR A 102 -16.12 -26.04 -18.49
C TYR A 102 -14.85 -26.67 -17.90
N GLY A 103 -14.59 -26.50 -16.59
CA GLY A 103 -13.36 -26.99 -15.96
C GLY A 103 -13.15 -28.50 -16.06
N ASN A 104 -14.25 -29.27 -16.04
CA ASN A 104 -14.19 -30.73 -16.12
C ASN A 104 -13.97 -31.27 -17.55
N ASP A 105 -14.29 -30.49 -18.60
CA ASP A 105 -14.29 -30.99 -19.98
C ASP A 105 -13.02 -30.61 -20.75
N VAL A 106 -12.39 -29.46 -20.44
CA VAL A 106 -11.24 -28.93 -21.20
C VAL A 106 -10.03 -28.58 -20.32
N GLY A 107 -10.10 -28.89 -19.02
CA GLY A 107 -9.09 -28.58 -18.03
C GLY A 107 -9.32 -27.23 -17.35
N GLU A 108 -9.06 -27.18 -16.05
CA GLU A 108 -9.23 -25.97 -15.25
C GLU A 108 -8.11 -24.95 -15.51
N TYR A 109 -8.48 -23.68 -15.71
CA TYR A 109 -7.48 -22.61 -15.62
C TYR A 109 -6.96 -22.58 -14.20
N ASP A 110 -5.63 -22.55 -14.02
CA ASP A 110 -5.01 -22.25 -12.74
C ASP A 110 -5.44 -20.83 -12.30
N ILE A 111 -6.48 -20.79 -11.49
CA ILE A 111 -6.91 -19.60 -10.80
C ILE A 111 -5.87 -19.44 -9.71
N LYS A 112 -4.73 -18.80 -10.04
CA LYS A 112 -3.72 -18.40 -9.07
C LYS A 112 -4.46 -17.79 -7.89
N GLU A 113 -4.57 -18.59 -6.84
CA GLU A 113 -5.51 -18.31 -5.79
C GLU A 113 -4.98 -17.04 -5.13
N SER A 114 -5.75 -15.97 -5.23
CA SER A 114 -5.45 -14.69 -4.59
C SER A 114 -5.48 -14.80 -3.06
N ASN A 115 -5.43 -16.02 -2.51
CA ASN A 115 -5.39 -16.32 -1.09
C ASN A 115 -3.96 -16.32 -0.53
N LYS A 116 -2.92 -16.16 -1.36
CA LYS A 116 -1.53 -15.93 -0.89
C LYS A 116 -1.14 -14.45 -0.77
N ILE A 117 -2.14 -13.56 -0.78
CA ILE A 117 -1.99 -12.11 -0.55
C ILE A 117 -2.57 -11.72 0.82
N VAL A 118 -3.20 -12.66 1.54
CA VAL A 118 -3.77 -12.47 2.89
C VAL A 118 -2.97 -13.23 3.97
N GLU A 119 -1.86 -13.87 3.58
CA GLU A 119 -0.82 -14.38 4.50
C GLU A 119 0.48 -13.58 4.35
#